data_AF-A0A6M1LQ96-F1
#
_entry.id   AF-A0A6M1LQ96-F1
#
_cell.length_a   1.000
_cell.length_b   1.000
_cell.length_c   1.000
_cell.angle_alpha   90.00
_cell.angle_beta   90.00
_cell.angle_gamma   90.00
#
_symmetry.space_group_name_H-M   'P 1'
#
loop_
_entity.id
_entity.type
_entity.pdbx_description
1 polymer ?
#
loop_
_entity_poly.entity_id
_entity_poly.type
_entity_poly.pdbx_seq_one_letter_code
_entity_poly.pdbx_strand_id
1 'polypeptide(L)'
;MVRFEEPTLFPDKVMCARPLPGFADLAEYLEIALNAGPSRAYIARNIRTTAGQKGIAGSSIRACPVPLPPRSELAAIIAAVREAQAEATALPPDAFADQLRQSILHAAFTGRLVPQDPADEPAAALLARLRATPAAARRPRARRTATQPDLIGIPA
;
A
#
# COMPACT_ATOMS: atom_id res chain seq x y z
N MET A 1 5.60 -6.90 -15.10
CA MET A 1 5.63 -8.15 -15.88
C MET A 1 6.95 -8.80 -15.55
N VAL A 2 6.92 -9.88 -14.79
CA VAL A 2 8.15 -10.45 -14.20
C VAL A 2 8.86 -11.31 -15.26
N ARG A 3 10.16 -11.08 -15.45
CA ARG A 3 11.01 -11.92 -16.30
C ARG A 3 11.53 -13.07 -15.45
N PHE A 4 11.37 -14.29 -15.95
CA PHE A 4 11.88 -15.50 -15.31
C PHE A 4 12.88 -16.15 -16.26
N GLU A 5 14.10 -16.40 -15.78
CA GLU A 5 15.15 -17.06 -16.56
C GLU A 5 14.99 -18.58 -16.58
N GLU A 6 14.38 -19.15 -15.54
CA GLU A 6 14.11 -20.57 -15.41
C GLU A 6 12.65 -20.93 -15.75
N PRO A 7 12.38 -22.16 -16.23
CA PRO A 7 11.02 -22.64 -16.43
C PRO A 7 10.22 -22.58 -15.12
N THR A 8 9.31 -21.61 -15.03
CA THR A 8 8.53 -21.34 -13.83
C THR A 8 7.09 -21.80 -14.03
N LEU A 9 6.53 -22.51 -13.04
CA LEU A 9 5.12 -22.89 -13.01
C LEU A 9 4.28 -21.78 -12.38
N PHE A 10 3.16 -21.44 -13.01
CA PHE A 10 2.25 -20.42 -12.52
C PHE A 10 0.92 -21.04 -12.08
N PRO A 11 0.26 -20.48 -11.06
CA PRO A 11 -1.07 -20.91 -10.67
C PRO A 11 -2.11 -20.57 -11.77
N ASP A 12 -3.22 -21.31 -11.79
CA ASP A 12 -4.28 -21.21 -12.82
C ASP A 12 -4.81 -19.78 -13.07
N LYS A 13 -4.83 -18.93 -12.04
CA LYS A 13 -5.36 -17.55 -12.15
C LYS A 13 -4.37 -16.53 -12.72
N VAL A 14 -3.22 -16.98 -13.22
CA VAL A 14 -2.23 -16.13 -13.87
C VAL A 14 -2.12 -16.50 -15.34
N MET A 15 -2.24 -15.49 -16.21
CA MET A 15 -1.97 -15.64 -17.63
C MET A 15 -0.58 -15.12 -17.94
N CYS A 16 0.23 -15.92 -18.63
CA CYS A 16 1.56 -15.53 -19.07
C CYS A 16 1.56 -15.29 -20.59
N ALA A 17 2.11 -14.17 -21.00
CA ALA A 17 2.38 -13.87 -22.40
C ALA A 17 3.89 -13.80 -22.61
N ARG A 18 4.38 -14.44 -23.66
CA ARG A 18 5.78 -14.39 -24.07
C ARG A 18 5.88 -13.72 -25.44
N PRO A 19 6.61 -12.61 -25.57
CA PRO A 19 6.92 -12.05 -26.89
C PRO A 19 7.70 -13.04 -27.74
N LEU A 20 7.55 -12.91 -29.06
CA LEU A 20 8.34 -13.71 -29.99
C LEU A 20 9.85 -13.39 -29.85
N PRO A 21 10.73 -14.34 -30.21
CA PRO A 21 12.17 -14.08 -30.26
C PRO A 21 12.49 -12.82 -31.09
N GLY A 22 13.36 -11.96 -30.58
CA GLY A 22 13.73 -10.68 -31.22
C GLY A 22 12.85 -9.48 -30.85
N PHE A 23 11.86 -9.65 -29.97
CA PHE A 23 10.97 -8.59 -29.45
C PHE A 23 11.03 -8.51 -27.91
N ALA A 24 12.23 -8.62 -27.34
CA ALA A 24 12.40 -8.61 -25.87
C ALA A 24 12.10 -7.23 -25.25
N ASP A 25 12.36 -6.16 -25.99
CA ASP A 25 12.01 -4.77 -25.69
C ASP A 25 10.48 -4.56 -25.63
N LEU A 26 9.74 -5.29 -26.45
CA LEU A 26 8.28 -5.26 -26.46
C LEU A 26 7.67 -5.77 -25.16
N ALA A 27 8.37 -6.63 -24.40
CA ALA A 27 7.86 -7.15 -23.13
C ALA A 27 7.56 -6.01 -22.13
N GLU A 28 8.53 -5.11 -21.97
CA GLU A 28 8.43 -4.00 -21.02
C GLU A 28 7.43 -2.95 -21.52
N TYR A 29 7.44 -2.69 -22.83
CA TYR A 29 6.43 -1.82 -23.43
C TYR A 29 5.01 -2.36 -23.26
N LEU A 30 4.78 -3.67 -23.45
CA LEU A 30 3.46 -4.29 -23.29
C LEU A 30 2.93 -4.13 -21.88
N GLU A 31 3.78 -4.22 -20.87
CA GLU A 31 3.38 -3.93 -19.50
C GLU A 31 2.85 -2.51 -19.33
N ILE A 32 3.56 -1.53 -19.89
CA ILE A 32 3.15 -0.12 -19.86
C ILE A 32 1.83 0.06 -20.61
N ALA A 33 1.77 -0.44 -21.85
CA ALA A 33 0.62 -0.28 -22.74
C ALA A 33 -0.65 -0.93 -22.18
N LEU A 34 -0.58 -2.16 -21.65
CA LEU A 34 -1.75 -2.86 -21.08
C LEU A 34 -2.27 -2.19 -19.80
N ASN A 35 -1.43 -1.42 -19.10
CA ASN A 35 -1.80 -0.65 -17.93
C ASN A 35 -2.20 0.80 -18.24
N ALA A 36 -2.11 1.24 -19.50
CA ALA A 36 -2.41 2.60 -19.91
C ALA A 36 -3.48 2.68 -21.01
N GLY A 37 -4.11 3.86 -21.08
CA GLY A 37 -4.93 4.30 -22.20
C GLY A 37 -6.01 3.30 -22.68
N PRO A 38 -6.14 3.09 -24.01
CA PRO A 38 -7.23 2.30 -24.58
C PRO A 38 -7.14 0.82 -24.23
N SER A 39 -5.94 0.24 -24.12
CA SER A 39 -5.75 -1.17 -23.77
C SER A 39 -6.24 -1.45 -22.36
N ARG A 40 -5.89 -0.60 -21.39
CA ARG A 40 -6.38 -0.73 -20.00
C ARG A 40 -7.89 -0.56 -19.90
N ALA A 41 -8.45 0.39 -20.66
CA ALA A 41 -9.89 0.61 -20.73
C ALA A 41 -10.61 -0.60 -21.35
N TYR A 42 -10.05 -1.20 -22.40
CA TYR A 42 -10.57 -2.41 -23.00
C TYR A 42 -10.57 -3.58 -22.01
N ILE A 43 -9.45 -3.80 -21.31
CA ILE A 43 -9.36 -4.81 -20.25
C ILE A 43 -10.43 -4.57 -19.18
N ALA A 44 -10.55 -3.34 -18.68
CA ALA A 44 -11.53 -2.98 -17.65
C ALA A 44 -12.96 -3.34 -18.07
N ARG A 45 -13.33 -3.05 -19.32
CA ARG A 45 -14.66 -3.33 -19.88
C ARG A 45 -14.95 -4.81 -20.06
N ASN A 46 -13.91 -5.62 -20.24
CA ASN A 46 -14.05 -7.07 -20.49
C ASN A 46 -13.86 -7.93 -19.23
N ILE A 47 -13.60 -7.33 -18.06
CA ILE A 47 -13.59 -8.05 -16.79
C ILE A 47 -15.02 -8.53 -16.49
N ARG A 48 -15.16 -9.81 -16.22
CA ARG A 48 -16.41 -10.44 -15.80
C ARG A 48 -16.30 -10.88 -14.35
N THR A 49 -17.40 -10.75 -13.63
CA THR A 49 -17.55 -11.27 -12.27
C THR A 49 -18.37 -12.56 -12.31
N THR A 50 -17.80 -13.65 -11.83
CA THR A 50 -18.53 -14.90 -11.62
C THR A 50 -18.34 -15.32 -10.17
N ALA A 51 -19.44 -15.46 -9.41
CA ALA A 51 -19.41 -15.84 -8.00
C ALA A 51 -18.45 -14.98 -7.13
N GLY A 52 -18.49 -13.65 -7.32
CA GLY A 52 -17.64 -12.70 -6.57
C GLY A 52 -16.18 -12.59 -7.04
N GLN A 53 -15.73 -13.46 -7.96
CA GLN A 53 -14.38 -13.40 -8.52
C GLN A 53 -14.36 -12.57 -9.80
N LYS A 54 -13.52 -11.53 -9.83
CA LYS A 54 -13.25 -10.75 -11.05
C LYS A 54 -12.20 -11.48 -11.87
N GLY A 55 -12.56 -11.87 -13.09
CA GLY A 55 -11.66 -12.52 -14.03
C GLY A 55 -11.76 -11.90 -15.43
N ILE A 56 -10.76 -12.17 -16.26
CA ILE A 56 -10.78 -11.83 -17.68
C ILE A 56 -10.52 -13.09 -18.50
N ALA A 57 -11.26 -13.24 -19.60
CA ALA A 57 -11.09 -14.37 -20.49
C ALA A 57 -9.82 -14.21 -21.34
N GLY A 58 -9.13 -15.32 -21.63
CA GLY A 58 -7.94 -15.30 -22.48
C GLY A 58 -8.22 -14.83 -23.91
N SER A 59 -9.43 -15.08 -24.43
CA SER A 59 -9.86 -14.56 -25.73
C SER A 59 -9.93 -13.03 -25.75
N SER A 60 -10.42 -12.40 -24.68
CA SER A 60 -10.44 -10.94 -24.55
C SER A 60 -9.03 -10.36 -24.47
N ILE A 61 -8.11 -11.00 -23.75
CA ILE A 61 -6.71 -10.55 -23.71
C ILE A 61 -6.06 -10.61 -25.10
N ARG A 62 -6.31 -11.69 -25.87
CA ARG A 62 -5.80 -11.82 -27.25
C ARG A 62 -6.36 -10.77 -28.21
N ALA A 63 -7.59 -10.31 -27.98
CA ALA A 63 -8.24 -9.29 -28.78
C ALA A 63 -7.97 -7.85 -28.28
N CYS A 64 -7.17 -7.70 -27.22
CA CYS A 64 -6.89 -6.39 -26.65
C CYS A 64 -6.11 -5.52 -27.65
N PRO A 65 -6.60 -4.32 -28.01
CA PRO A 65 -5.88 -3.42 -28.89
C PRO A 65 -4.65 -2.87 -28.14
N VAL A 66 -3.46 -3.04 -28.70
CA VAL A 66 -2.22 -2.49 -28.17
C VAL A 66 -1.65 -1.51 -29.20
N PRO A 67 -1.41 -0.24 -28.86
CA PRO A 67 -0.72 0.68 -29.76
C PRO A 67 0.72 0.22 -29.94
N LEU A 68 1.19 0.08 -31.18
CA LEU A 68 2.57 -0.32 -31.47
C LEU A 68 3.32 0.85 -32.14
N PRO A 69 4.15 1.59 -31.39
CA PRO A 69 4.95 2.68 -31.95
C PRO A 69 6.19 2.14 -32.69
N PRO A 70 6.89 2.96 -33.49
CA PRO A 70 8.18 2.59 -34.06
C PRO A 70 9.21 2.31 -32.96
N ARG A 71 10.25 1.52 -33.30
CA ARG A 71 11.24 1.04 -32.31
C ARG A 71 11.96 2.17 -31.54
N SER A 72 12.22 3.29 -32.19
CA SER A 72 12.84 4.46 -31.56
C SER A 72 11.97 5.07 -30.46
N GLU A 73 10.67 5.21 -30.74
CA GLU A 73 9.69 5.72 -29.77
C GLU A 73 9.45 4.72 -28.64
N LEU A 74 9.42 3.42 -28.94
CA LEU A 74 9.29 2.38 -27.92
C LEU A 74 10.40 2.49 -26.86
N ALA A 75 11.66 2.65 -27.31
CA ALA A 75 12.79 2.83 -26.41
C ALA A 75 12.68 4.12 -25.58
N ALA A 76 12.25 5.22 -26.19
CA ALA A 76 12.06 6.50 -25.50
C ALA A 76 10.96 6.42 -24.43
N ILE A 77 9.83 5.77 -24.74
CA ILE A 77 8.72 5.59 -23.80
C ILE A 77 9.16 4.74 -22.60
N ILE A 78 9.85 3.62 -22.86
CA ILE A 78 10.36 2.76 -21.79
C ILE A 78 11.31 3.54 -20.87
N ALA A 79 12.25 4.29 -21.45
CA ALA A 79 13.21 5.09 -20.68
C ALA A 79 12.51 6.12 -19.79
N ALA A 80 11.56 6.88 -20.36
CA ALA A 80 10.81 7.90 -19.62
C ALA A 80 9.97 7.32 -18.48
N VAL A 81 9.30 6.19 -18.69
CA VAL A 81 8.49 5.54 -17.65
C VAL A 81 9.38 4.97 -16.55
N ARG A 82 10.51 4.36 -16.91
CA ARG A 82 11.46 3.83 -15.93
C ARG A 82 12.04 4.94 -15.04
N GLU A 83 12.37 6.08 -15.62
CA GLU A 83 12.84 7.26 -14.87
C GLU A 83 11.77 7.74 -13.87
N ALA A 84 10.52 7.91 -14.32
CA ALA A 84 9.42 8.31 -13.45
C ALA A 84 9.13 7.30 -12.33
N GLN A 85 9.24 6.00 -12.61
CA GLN A 85 9.07 4.95 -11.60
C GLN A 85 10.21 4.94 -10.57
N ALA A 86 11.44 5.21 -11.00
CA ALA A 86 12.59 5.31 -10.10
C ALA A 86 12.42 6.46 -9.10
N GLU A 87 11.93 7.62 -9.55
CA GLU A 87 11.61 8.75 -8.67
C GLU A 87 10.51 8.40 -7.67
N ALA A 88 9.42 7.77 -8.12
CA ALA A 88 8.31 7.39 -7.24
C ALA A 88 8.71 6.37 -6.14
N THR A 89 9.69 5.50 -6.44
CA THR A 89 10.18 4.49 -5.48
C THR A 89 11.21 5.06 -4.50
N ALA A 90 11.75 6.26 -4.76
CA ALA A 90 12.71 6.92 -3.89
C ALA A 90 12.09 7.49 -2.60
N LEU A 91 10.77 7.44 -2.43
CA LEU A 91 10.09 7.74 -1.17
C LEU A 91 10.03 6.46 -0.32
N PRO A 92 10.91 6.26 0.67
CA PRO A 92 10.81 5.12 1.56
C PRO A 92 9.49 5.21 2.33
N PRO A 93 8.58 4.23 2.20
CA PRO A 93 7.29 4.25 2.88
C PRO A 93 7.46 4.32 4.40
N ASP A 94 8.56 3.77 4.91
CA ASP A 94 8.88 3.70 6.33
C ASP A 94 9.19 5.08 6.93
N ALA A 95 9.88 5.96 6.19
CA ALA A 95 10.24 7.29 6.68
C ALA A 95 9.01 8.17 6.87
N PHE A 96 8.04 8.08 5.95
CA PHE A 96 6.76 8.80 6.09
C PHE A 96 5.93 8.24 7.25
N ALA A 97 5.87 6.92 7.41
CA ALA A 97 5.16 6.29 8.51
C ALA A 97 5.72 6.68 9.88
N ASP A 98 7.04 6.75 10.02
CA ASP A 98 7.68 7.11 11.28
C ASP A 98 7.50 8.58 11.63
N GLN A 99 7.61 9.48 10.65
CA GLN A 99 7.29 10.90 10.85
C GLN A 99 5.83 11.10 11.25
N LEU A 100 4.90 10.39 10.60
CA LEU A 100 3.48 10.45 10.94
C LEU A 100 3.22 9.93 12.36
N ARG A 101 3.82 8.80 12.76
CA ARG A 101 3.72 8.28 14.13
C ARG A 101 4.24 9.28 15.16
N GLN A 102 5.40 9.90 14.92
CA GLN A 102 5.96 10.90 15.82
C GLN A 102 5.03 12.13 15.95
N SER A 103 4.46 12.60 14.84
CA SER A 103 3.51 13.71 14.82
C SER A 103 2.23 13.39 15.62
N ILE A 104 1.66 12.20 15.41
CA ILE A 104 0.47 11.73 16.15
C ILE A 104 0.77 11.60 17.64
N LEU A 105 1.90 11.00 18.02
CA LEU A 105 2.30 10.86 19.43
C LEU A 105 2.49 12.23 20.07
N HIS A 106 3.16 13.15 19.41
CA HIS A 106 3.33 14.51 19.91
C HIS A 106 1.98 15.23 20.08
N ALA A 107 1.06 15.08 19.13
CA ALA A 107 -0.29 15.62 19.24
C ALA A 107 -1.08 14.97 20.40
N ALA A 108 -0.94 13.66 20.63
CA ALA A 108 -1.52 12.96 21.78
C ALA A 108 -0.99 13.48 23.12
N PHE A 109 0.34 13.57 23.26
CA PHE A 109 0.97 14.03 24.51
C PHE A 109 0.67 15.50 24.81
N THR A 110 0.40 16.31 23.79
CA THR A 110 0.03 17.73 23.94
C THR A 110 -1.48 17.95 24.00
N GLY A 111 -2.29 16.88 23.97
CA GLY A 111 -3.75 16.96 24.04
C GLY A 111 -4.42 17.54 22.79
N ARG A 112 -3.71 17.71 21.68
CA ARG A 112 -4.23 18.38 20.47
C ARG A 112 -4.99 17.46 19.50
N LEU A 113 -5.18 16.20 19.84
CA LEU A 113 -5.92 15.24 19.01
C LEU A 113 -7.45 15.43 19.06
N VAL A 114 -7.96 16.18 20.05
CA VAL A 114 -9.39 16.42 20.27
C VAL A 114 -9.58 17.92 20.57
N PRO A 115 -10.67 18.55 20.11
CA PRO A 115 -11.01 19.92 20.50
C PRO A 115 -10.96 20.09 22.01
N GLN A 116 -10.24 21.11 22.49
CA GLN A 116 -10.09 21.39 23.91
C GLN A 116 -11.23 22.29 24.38
N ASP A 117 -11.83 21.97 25.54
CA ASP A 117 -12.83 22.84 26.17
C ASP A 117 -12.11 23.90 27.03
N PRO A 118 -12.30 25.20 26.78
CA PRO A 118 -11.73 26.26 27.63
C PRO A 118 -12.23 26.25 29.08
N ALA A 119 -13.31 25.53 29.39
CA ALA A 119 -13.79 25.31 30.76
C ALA A 119 -13.08 24.14 31.47
N ASP A 120 -12.25 23.35 30.77
CA ASP A 120 -11.53 22.24 31.38
C ASP A 120 -10.51 22.73 32.43
N GLU A 121 -10.51 22.06 33.58
CA GLU A 121 -9.54 22.33 34.63
C GLU A 121 -8.11 22.03 34.12
N PRO A 122 -7.13 22.94 34.30
CA PRO A 122 -5.78 22.70 33.83
C PRO A 122 -5.17 21.47 34.51
N ALA A 123 -4.50 20.62 33.74
CA ALA A 123 -3.87 19.39 34.24
C ALA A 123 -2.95 19.62 35.46
N ALA A 124 -2.35 20.81 35.57
CA ALA A 124 -1.55 21.22 36.71
C ALA A 124 -2.32 21.23 38.05
N ALA A 125 -3.60 21.62 38.03
CA ALA A 125 -4.44 21.65 39.23
C ALA A 125 -4.81 20.24 39.69
N LEU A 126 -5.12 19.33 38.76
CA LEU A 126 -5.29 17.89 39.05
C LEU A 126 -4.00 17.28 39.62
N LEU A 127 -2.84 17.57 39.03
CA LEU A 127 -1.54 17.09 39.52
C LEU A 127 -1.20 17.62 40.93
N ALA A 128 -1.55 18.88 41.22
CA ALA A 128 -1.40 19.45 42.55
C ALA A 128 -2.27 18.70 43.58
N ARG A 129 -3.52 18.38 43.25
CA ARG A 129 -4.41 17.56 44.09
C ARG A 129 -3.85 16.14 44.31
N LEU A 130 -3.32 15.51 43.26
CA LEU A 130 -2.69 14.18 43.37
C LEU A 130 -1.43 14.18 44.25
N ARG A 131 -0.64 15.27 44.22
CA ARG A 131 0.55 15.44 45.08
C ARG A 131 0.20 15.79 46.53
N ALA A 132 -0.87 16.57 46.73
CA ALA A 132 -1.35 16.95 48.05
C ALA A 132 -2.11 15.82 48.77
N THR A 133 -2.58 14.82 48.02
CA THR A 133 -3.16 13.60 48.60
C THR A 133 -2.02 12.67 49.02
N PRO A 134 -1.90 12.26 50.30
CA PRO A 134 -0.91 11.29 50.72
C PRO A 134 -1.15 10.00 49.94
N ALA A 135 -0.11 9.43 49.33
CA ALA A 135 -0.20 8.18 48.59
C ALA A 135 -0.87 7.12 49.48
N ALA A 136 -2.15 6.83 49.23
CA ALA A 136 -2.84 5.74 49.89
C ALA A 136 -1.98 4.49 49.70
N ALA A 137 -1.52 3.93 50.81
CA ALA A 137 -0.50 2.90 50.89
C ALA A 137 -0.66 1.88 49.75
N ARG A 138 0.39 1.73 48.93
CA ARG A 138 0.49 0.67 47.94
C ARG A 138 0.39 -0.67 48.69
N ARG A 139 -0.80 -1.25 48.76
CA ARG A 139 -0.95 -2.66 49.15
C ARG A 139 -0.08 -3.47 48.19
N PRO A 140 0.81 -4.35 48.67
CA PRO A 140 1.63 -5.16 47.79
C PRO A 140 0.71 -6.00 46.93
N ARG A 141 0.64 -5.69 45.63
CA ARG A 141 -0.09 -6.52 44.67
C ARG A 141 0.68 -7.84 44.56
N ALA A 142 0.08 -8.92 45.05
CA ALA A 142 0.53 -10.26 44.73
C ALA A 142 0.63 -10.39 43.20
N ARG A 143 1.77 -10.89 42.72
CA ARG A 143 2.11 -11.01 41.31
C ARG A 143 1.18 -12.03 40.65
N ARG A 144 0.02 -11.59 40.16
CA ARG A 144 -0.77 -12.35 39.19
C ARG A 144 -0.22 -12.02 37.81
N THR A 145 0.51 -12.97 37.23
CA THR A 145 0.75 -13.04 35.79
C THR A 145 -0.61 -13.10 35.09
N ALA A 146 -1.04 -11.96 34.57
CA ALA A 146 -2.18 -11.87 33.67
C ALA A 146 -1.63 -11.44 32.32
N THR A 147 -1.67 -12.36 31.37
CA THR A 147 -1.44 -12.14 29.95
C THR A 147 -2.32 -10.98 29.50
N GLN A 148 -1.70 -9.97 28.89
CA GLN A 148 -2.38 -8.78 28.39
C GLN A 148 -3.35 -9.22 27.27
N PRO A 149 -4.65 -8.92 27.34
CA PRO A 149 -5.53 -9.13 26.20
C PRO A 149 -5.21 -8.08 25.14
N ASP A 150 -4.91 -8.55 23.93
CA ASP A 150 -4.71 -7.72 22.75
C ASP A 150 -5.94 -6.83 22.52
N LEU A 151 -5.77 -5.53 22.73
CA LEU A 151 -6.71 -4.53 22.28
C LEU A 151 -6.19 -3.97 20.96
N ILE A 152 -6.89 -4.34 19.90
CA ILE A 152 -7.00 -3.80 18.53
C ILE A 152 -6.91 -4.97 17.53
N GLY A 153 -8.00 -5.74 17.46
CA GLY A 153 -8.30 -6.55 16.29
C GLY A 153 -8.90 -5.65 15.23
N ILE A 154 -8.09 -5.22 14.25
CA ILE A 154 -8.59 -4.63 13.01
C ILE A 154 -9.02 -5.82 12.14
N PRO A 155 -10.30 -5.98 11.77
CA PRO A 155 -10.70 -7.05 10.86
C PRO A 155 -10.09 -6.82 9.48
N ALA A 156 -9.59 -7.92 8.91
CA ALA A 156 -9.06 -8.02 7.55
C ALA A 156 -10.13 -7.79 6.47
#